data_AF-A0A3D9BEP2-F1
#
_entry.id   AF-A0A3D9BEP2-F1
#
_cell.length_a   1.000
_cell.length_b   1.000
_cell.length_c   1.000
_cell.angle_alpha   90.00
_cell.angle_beta   90.00
_cell.angle_gamma   90.00
#
_symmetry.space_group_name_H-M   'P 1'
#
loop_
_entity.id
_entity.type
_entity.pdbx_description
1 polymer ?
#
loop_
_entity_poly.entity_id
_entity_poly.type
_entity_poly.pdbx_seq_one_letter_code
_entity_poly.pdbx_strand_id
1 'polypeptide(L)'
;MKVVKIIFLLFCTAVSGQTTMSSDVPNYNFPKVKSSITMPVAIPLSEISNLINASVKDLIYQDDSYTDNSNDQFKVKVWKTGPIRLAGGTNQNILIEVPLKVWAEKGIGTLGIYTYQNTTFETVMSFNAVLNFQNNWTITTNTKPNGFRWVTKPVLDYGRIKIPITSLVEKSLVEQQQKFCKTIDSQMATQLNFKQYAVMAWNVFSQPFNISEEYKTWLKVSPVKVNITPLKFYANQIDTNIGIDVFSETFTGNKPGSAPAIKSAPGFTFIPTLGNQFLLQTTANIPFTEATNIARNMFLNKEYDVRGSSVKIKDIKVYGVDDKVMIEAETEGYVNGKAFISGIPVYDETKKKIVLSNTKFNLKTANILQKTATLLFRGRIVKMIEEEYGIPTQELENSSKKSIEEAFNKEYYKGLKMNGKVFSLKPSKILLNPYGITAVIDTKATLKLTLTGI
;
A
#
# COMPACT_ATOMS: atom_id res chain seq x y z
N MET A 1 5.97 -53.30 -62.70
CA MET A 1 7.42 -53.48 -62.45
C MET A 1 8.09 -52.16 -62.81
N LYS A 2 8.72 -51.39 -61.93
CA LYS A 2 9.67 -51.74 -60.88
C LYS A 2 9.40 -50.92 -59.61
N VAL A 3 9.43 -51.63 -58.48
CA VAL A 3 9.27 -51.13 -57.13
C VAL A 3 10.62 -50.56 -56.67
N VAL A 4 10.65 -49.30 -56.25
CA VAL A 4 11.83 -48.71 -55.58
C VAL A 4 11.66 -48.92 -54.08
N LYS A 5 12.41 -49.88 -53.52
CA LYS A 5 12.55 -50.09 -52.07
C LYS A 5 13.55 -49.06 -51.54
N ILE A 6 13.09 -48.12 -50.71
CA ILE A 6 13.97 -47.31 -49.87
C ILE A 6 14.17 -48.07 -48.56
N ILE A 7 15.42 -48.44 -48.32
CA ILE A 7 15.94 -49.06 -47.09
C ILE A 7 16.08 -47.93 -46.07
N PHE A 8 15.31 -48.00 -44.97
CA PHE A 8 15.51 -47.12 -43.82
C PHE A 8 16.41 -47.85 -42.80
N LEU A 9 17.64 -47.36 -42.66
CA LEU A 9 18.63 -47.85 -41.71
C LEU A 9 18.25 -47.34 -40.31
N LEU A 10 17.96 -48.25 -39.38
CA LEU A 10 17.80 -47.97 -37.95
C LEU A 10 19.18 -47.66 -37.35
N PHE A 11 19.48 -46.38 -37.15
CA PHE A 11 20.56 -45.94 -36.27
C PHE A 11 20.01 -45.78 -34.85
N CYS A 12 20.23 -46.79 -34.00
CA CYS A 12 20.10 -46.66 -32.55
C CYS A 12 21.21 -45.72 -32.05
N THR A 13 20.90 -44.46 -31.83
CA THR A 13 21.71 -43.60 -30.97
C THR A 13 21.23 -43.80 -29.53
N ALA A 14 22.03 -44.47 -28.73
CA ALA A 14 21.88 -44.49 -27.29
C ALA A 14 22.16 -43.07 -26.78
N VAL A 15 21.11 -42.26 -26.67
CA VAL A 15 21.16 -41.02 -25.90
C VAL A 15 21.21 -41.43 -24.44
N SER A 16 22.39 -41.38 -23.87
CA SER A 16 22.61 -41.36 -22.42
C SER A 16 21.72 -40.28 -21.83
N GLY A 17 20.69 -40.70 -21.10
CA GLY A 17 19.87 -39.80 -20.30
C GLY A 17 20.77 -39.12 -19.27
N GLN A 18 21.23 -37.91 -19.56
CA GLN A 18 21.58 -36.96 -18.52
C GLN A 18 20.29 -36.68 -17.77
N THR A 19 20.10 -37.36 -16.65
CA THR A 19 19.24 -36.90 -15.57
C THR A 19 19.75 -35.53 -15.19
N THR A 20 19.10 -34.48 -15.72
CA THR A 20 19.19 -33.15 -15.16
C THR A 20 18.69 -33.28 -13.73
N MET A 21 19.61 -33.28 -12.77
CA MET A 21 19.25 -33.02 -11.39
C MET A 21 18.71 -31.59 -11.36
N SER A 22 17.39 -31.45 -11.48
CA SER A 22 16.71 -30.26 -11.03
C SER A 22 17.05 -30.13 -9.56
N SER A 23 17.96 -29.21 -9.23
CA SER A 23 18.09 -28.69 -7.89
C SER A 23 16.77 -27.98 -7.56
N ASP A 24 15.77 -28.77 -7.17
CA ASP A 24 14.53 -28.27 -6.59
C ASP A 24 14.93 -27.52 -5.33
N VAL A 25 15.07 -26.20 -5.44
CA VAL A 25 15.16 -25.32 -4.29
C VAL A 25 13.89 -25.61 -3.48
N PRO A 26 14.00 -26.07 -2.22
CA PRO A 26 12.81 -26.45 -1.45
C PRO A 26 11.87 -25.25 -1.40
N ASN A 27 10.63 -25.44 -1.87
CA ASN A 27 9.63 -24.39 -1.80
C ASN A 27 9.05 -24.38 -0.38
N TYR A 28 9.52 -23.46 0.45
CA TYR A 28 9.08 -23.36 1.82
C TYR A 28 7.78 -22.56 1.90
N ASN A 29 6.67 -23.22 2.23
CA ASN A 29 5.40 -22.55 2.52
C ASN A 29 5.38 -22.15 3.99
N PHE A 30 5.41 -20.85 4.26
CA PHE A 30 5.41 -20.30 5.61
C PHE A 30 4.00 -20.13 6.16
N PRO A 31 3.84 -20.11 7.50
CA PRO A 31 2.53 -19.91 8.09
C PRO A 31 1.95 -18.57 7.62
N LYS A 32 0.70 -18.64 7.16
CA LYS A 32 -0.08 -17.48 6.78
C LYS A 32 -0.39 -16.65 8.03
N VAL A 33 0.21 -15.46 8.14
CA VAL A 33 0.09 -14.62 9.36
C VAL A 33 -0.96 -13.53 9.16
N LYS A 34 -1.83 -13.32 10.16
CA LYS A 34 -2.81 -12.23 10.15
C LYS A 34 -2.11 -10.91 10.47
N SER A 35 -2.34 -9.92 9.63
CA SER A 35 -1.80 -8.56 9.76
C SER A 35 -2.91 -7.54 9.55
N SER A 36 -2.72 -6.32 10.06
CA SER A 36 -3.68 -5.23 9.86
C SER A 36 -2.94 -3.95 9.51
N ILE A 37 -3.36 -3.33 8.41
CA ILE A 37 -2.73 -2.16 7.83
C ILE A 37 -3.70 -1.00 7.97
N THR A 38 -3.32 0.03 8.71
CA THR A 38 -4.11 1.26 8.82
C THR A 38 -3.39 2.40 8.13
N MET A 39 -4.12 3.14 7.30
CA MET A 39 -3.61 4.23 6.48
C MET A 39 -4.56 5.43 6.55
N PRO A 40 -4.13 6.55 7.17
CA PRO A 40 -4.81 7.82 7.01
C PRO A 40 -4.72 8.29 5.56
N VAL A 41 -5.84 8.79 5.04
CA VAL A 41 -6.00 9.33 3.71
C VAL A 41 -6.40 10.79 3.83
N ALA A 42 -5.64 11.66 3.16
CA ALA A 42 -5.97 13.08 3.03
C ALA A 42 -6.23 13.41 1.56
N ILE A 43 -7.37 14.04 1.29
CA ILE A 43 -7.80 14.46 -0.05
C ILE A 43 -7.96 15.98 -0.02
N PRO A 44 -6.96 16.74 -0.49
CA PRO A 44 -7.06 18.19 -0.59
C PRO A 44 -8.19 18.58 -1.56
N LEU A 45 -9.07 19.49 -1.14
CA LEU A 45 -10.17 19.98 -1.96
C LEU A 45 -9.68 20.82 -3.15
N SER A 46 -8.48 21.39 -3.06
CA SER A 46 -7.82 22.07 -4.18
C SER A 46 -7.56 21.14 -5.36
N GLU A 47 -7.22 19.88 -5.11
CA GLU A 47 -6.96 18.89 -6.16
C GLU A 47 -8.26 18.52 -6.89
N ILE A 48 -9.35 18.34 -6.16
CA ILE A 48 -10.68 18.13 -6.74
C ILE A 48 -11.11 19.38 -7.53
N SER A 49 -10.88 20.58 -6.99
CA SER A 49 -11.16 21.84 -7.66
C SER A 49 -10.37 21.98 -8.97
N ASN A 50 -9.10 21.58 -9.01
CA ASN A 50 -8.27 21.60 -10.22
C ASN A 50 -8.83 20.65 -11.29
N LEU A 51 -9.16 19.40 -10.92
CA LEU A 51 -9.79 18.44 -11.83
C LEU A 51 -11.08 18.97 -12.45
N ILE A 52 -11.97 19.53 -11.62
CA ILE A 52 -13.23 20.12 -12.10
C ILE A 52 -12.92 21.26 -13.07
N ASN A 53 -12.03 22.17 -12.71
CA ASN A 53 -11.71 23.33 -13.53
C ASN A 53 -11.01 22.99 -14.86
N ALA A 54 -10.26 21.89 -14.92
CA ALA A 54 -9.68 21.36 -16.15
C ALA A 54 -10.74 20.76 -17.09
N SER A 55 -11.82 20.19 -16.53
CA SER A 55 -12.92 19.60 -17.30
C SER A 55 -13.98 20.60 -17.77
N VAL A 56 -14.14 21.72 -17.06
CA VAL A 56 -15.14 22.76 -17.34
C VAL A 56 -14.51 23.91 -18.12
N LYS A 57 -14.89 24.03 -19.40
CA LYS A 57 -14.49 25.14 -20.30
C LYS A 57 -14.92 26.49 -19.75
N ASP A 58 -14.26 27.55 -20.22
CA ASP A 58 -14.60 28.92 -19.82
C ASP A 58 -15.98 29.34 -20.32
N LEU A 59 -16.33 29.08 -21.58
CA LEU A 59 -17.71 29.22 -22.05
C LEU A 59 -18.50 27.95 -21.67
N ILE A 60 -19.38 28.09 -20.69
CA ILE A 60 -20.15 26.97 -20.11
C ILE A 60 -21.42 26.71 -20.92
N TYR A 61 -22.06 27.77 -21.43
CA TYR A 61 -23.31 27.66 -22.17
C TYR A 61 -23.45 28.81 -23.17
N GLN A 62 -24.05 28.50 -24.32
CA GLN A 62 -24.30 29.47 -25.40
C GLN A 62 -25.61 29.10 -26.11
N ASP A 63 -26.47 30.10 -26.24
CA ASP A 63 -27.62 30.16 -27.13
C ASP A 63 -27.48 31.40 -28.02
N ASP A 64 -27.40 31.17 -29.33
CA ASP A 64 -27.22 32.20 -30.36
C ASP A 64 -28.42 32.33 -31.29
N SER A 65 -29.53 31.67 -31.00
CA SER A 65 -30.73 31.70 -31.83
C SER A 65 -31.82 32.53 -31.16
N TYR A 66 -32.72 33.11 -31.98
CA TYR A 66 -33.92 33.81 -31.47
C TYR A 66 -35.19 32.98 -31.67
N THR A 67 -35.09 31.91 -32.46
CA THR A 67 -36.22 31.20 -33.06
C THR A 67 -36.42 29.80 -32.50
N ASP A 68 -35.46 29.30 -31.74
CA ASP A 68 -35.52 28.07 -30.98
C ASP A 68 -36.31 28.27 -29.67
N ASN A 69 -36.48 27.18 -28.91
CA ASN A 69 -37.22 27.17 -27.63
C ASN A 69 -38.60 27.86 -27.72
N SER A 70 -39.33 27.57 -28.80
CA SER A 70 -40.64 28.17 -29.10
C SER A 70 -40.58 29.67 -29.41
N ASN A 71 -39.55 30.10 -30.14
CA ASN A 71 -39.37 31.47 -30.63
C ASN A 71 -39.33 32.50 -29.48
N ASP A 72 -38.51 32.21 -28.47
CA ASP A 72 -38.43 32.99 -27.22
C ASP A 72 -37.72 34.35 -27.36
N GLN A 73 -37.15 34.61 -28.54
CA GLN A 73 -36.39 35.80 -28.92
C GLN A 73 -35.24 36.07 -27.94
N PHE A 74 -34.58 35.02 -27.45
CA PHE A 74 -33.61 35.12 -26.36
C PHE A 74 -32.28 34.48 -26.71
N LYS A 75 -31.20 35.24 -26.54
CA LYS A 75 -29.82 34.74 -26.61
C LYS A 75 -29.15 34.85 -25.27
N VAL A 76 -28.29 33.91 -24.96
CA VAL A 76 -27.52 33.93 -23.71
C VAL A 76 -26.17 33.29 -23.88
N LYS A 77 -25.17 33.87 -23.23
CA LYS A 77 -23.83 33.30 -23.12
C LYS A 77 -23.41 33.35 -21.67
N VAL A 78 -22.89 32.23 -21.18
CA VAL A 78 -22.48 32.06 -19.80
C VAL A 78 -21.01 31.64 -19.77
N TRP A 79 -20.19 32.47 -19.15
CA TRP A 79 -18.78 32.20 -18.93
C TRP A 79 -18.48 31.97 -17.46
N LYS A 80 -17.52 31.09 -17.21
CA LYS A 80 -16.77 31.00 -15.96
C LYS A 80 -15.78 32.16 -15.91
N THR A 81 -15.78 32.96 -14.84
CA THR A 81 -14.84 34.09 -14.68
C THR A 81 -13.66 33.80 -13.76
N GLY A 82 -13.68 32.66 -13.09
CA GLY A 82 -12.63 32.21 -12.19
C GLY A 82 -12.77 30.73 -11.83
N PRO A 83 -11.84 30.15 -11.07
CA PRO A 83 -11.90 28.74 -10.74
C PRO A 83 -13.14 28.43 -9.88
N ILE A 84 -13.79 27.30 -10.17
CA ILE A 84 -14.81 26.71 -9.28
C ILE A 84 -14.12 26.33 -7.97
N ARG A 85 -14.55 26.93 -6.86
CA ARG A 85 -13.93 26.72 -5.54
C ARG A 85 -14.73 25.70 -4.74
N LEU A 86 -14.00 24.85 -4.02
CA LEU A 86 -14.58 23.89 -3.08
C LEU A 86 -14.06 24.18 -1.68
N ALA A 87 -14.95 24.13 -0.69
CA ALA A 87 -14.58 24.21 0.72
C ALA A 87 -15.40 23.20 1.53
N GLY A 88 -14.75 22.51 2.47
CA GLY A 88 -15.45 21.55 3.32
C GLY A 88 -16.25 22.29 4.39
N GLY A 89 -17.51 21.89 4.57
CA GLY A 89 -18.40 22.36 5.61
C GLY A 89 -18.63 21.31 6.71
N THR A 90 -19.61 21.57 7.57
CA THR A 90 -20.06 20.62 8.60
C THR A 90 -20.95 19.52 7.99
N ASN A 91 -21.10 18.37 8.67
CA ASN A 91 -22.05 17.30 8.29
C ASN A 91 -21.84 16.73 6.88
N GLN A 92 -20.58 16.45 6.49
CA GLN A 92 -20.24 15.83 5.21
C GLN A 92 -20.67 16.65 3.97
N ASN A 93 -20.64 17.96 4.12
CA ASN A 93 -21.02 18.91 3.09
C ASN A 93 -19.79 19.55 2.43
N ILE A 94 -19.89 19.81 1.13
CA ILE A 94 -18.97 20.65 0.37
C ILE A 94 -19.72 21.90 -0.08
N LEU A 95 -19.19 23.06 0.27
CA LEU A 95 -19.57 24.34 -0.34
C LEU A 95 -18.88 24.46 -1.70
N ILE A 96 -19.67 24.67 -2.74
CA ILE A 96 -19.22 24.88 -4.11
C ILE A 96 -19.52 26.32 -4.49
N GLU A 97 -18.53 27.06 -4.98
CA GLU A 97 -18.72 28.40 -5.52
C GLU A 97 -18.34 28.45 -7.01
N VAL A 98 -19.26 28.94 -7.84
CA VAL A 98 -19.10 29.04 -9.29
C VAL A 98 -19.21 30.52 -9.69
N PRO A 99 -18.09 31.20 -9.98
CA PRO A 99 -18.09 32.56 -10.47
C PRO A 99 -18.43 32.61 -11.96
N LEU A 100 -19.48 33.36 -12.29
CA LEU A 100 -20.09 33.41 -13.61
C LEU A 100 -20.22 34.84 -14.13
N LYS A 101 -20.01 34.99 -15.44
CA LYS A 101 -20.43 36.15 -16.24
C LYS A 101 -21.51 35.70 -17.19
N VAL A 102 -22.59 36.46 -17.26
CA VAL A 102 -23.71 36.18 -18.13
C VAL A 102 -23.96 37.39 -19.01
N TRP A 103 -23.97 37.16 -20.32
CA TRP A 103 -24.51 38.09 -21.31
C TRP A 103 -25.83 37.53 -21.78
N ALA A 104 -26.87 38.34 -21.79
CA ALA A 104 -28.19 37.94 -22.25
C ALA A 104 -28.78 39.06 -23.11
N GLU A 105 -29.45 38.68 -24.19
CA GLU A 105 -30.12 39.59 -25.11
C GLU A 105 -31.53 39.08 -25.39
N LYS A 106 -32.52 39.96 -25.27
CA LYS A 106 -33.93 39.61 -25.47
C LYS A 106 -34.61 40.58 -26.41
N GLY A 107 -35.36 40.04 -27.36
CA GLY A 107 -36.30 40.79 -28.19
C GLY A 107 -37.58 41.13 -27.42
N ILE A 108 -37.94 42.41 -27.39
CA ILE A 108 -39.19 42.91 -26.83
C ILE A 108 -40.04 43.44 -27.99
N GLY A 109 -41.22 42.86 -28.16
CA GLY A 109 -42.11 43.22 -29.26
C GLY A 109 -43.23 42.20 -29.49
N THR A 110 -44.11 42.49 -30.45
CA THR A 110 -45.26 41.65 -30.81
C THR A 110 -45.47 41.67 -32.32
N LEU A 111 -46.20 40.69 -32.88
CA LEU A 111 -46.55 40.64 -34.31
C LEU A 111 -45.34 40.64 -35.27
N GLY A 112 -44.22 40.04 -34.85
CA GLY A 112 -43.03 39.88 -35.70
C GLY A 112 -42.07 41.08 -35.73
N ILE A 113 -42.36 42.15 -34.99
CA ILE A 113 -41.48 43.31 -34.84
C ILE A 113 -40.89 43.30 -33.43
N TYR A 114 -39.56 43.19 -33.33
CA TYR A 114 -38.86 43.09 -32.04
C TYR A 114 -37.74 44.13 -31.94
N THR A 115 -37.62 44.74 -30.76
CA THR A 115 -36.46 45.55 -30.38
C THR A 115 -35.61 44.75 -29.40
N TYR A 116 -34.32 44.61 -29.70
CA TYR A 116 -33.41 43.80 -28.87
C TYR A 116 -32.70 44.66 -27.85
N GLN A 117 -32.62 44.12 -26.64
CA GLN A 117 -31.93 44.75 -25.51
C GLN A 117 -31.09 43.71 -24.80
N ASN A 118 -29.86 44.08 -24.46
CA ASN A 118 -28.95 43.19 -23.77
C ASN A 118 -28.54 43.71 -22.40
N THR A 119 -28.07 42.77 -21.60
CA THR A 119 -27.47 43.02 -20.29
C THR A 119 -26.26 42.12 -20.15
N THR A 120 -25.24 42.63 -19.45
CA THR A 120 -24.14 41.81 -18.95
C THR A 120 -24.08 41.94 -17.46
N PHE A 121 -23.92 40.83 -16.75
CA PHE A 121 -23.82 40.83 -15.30
C PHE A 121 -22.89 39.71 -14.82
N GLU A 122 -22.46 39.83 -13.57
CA GLU A 122 -21.55 38.87 -12.95
C GLU A 122 -22.11 38.44 -11.59
N THR A 123 -22.03 37.15 -11.31
CA THR A 123 -22.62 36.54 -10.11
C THR A 123 -21.77 35.36 -9.67
N VAL A 124 -21.73 35.11 -8.37
CA VAL A 124 -21.16 33.86 -7.84
C VAL A 124 -22.30 33.03 -7.29
N MET A 125 -22.54 31.88 -7.91
CA MET A 125 -23.50 30.90 -7.43
C MET A 125 -22.87 30.01 -6.36
N SER A 126 -23.58 29.79 -5.27
CA SER A 126 -23.15 28.93 -4.18
C SER A 126 -24.07 27.71 -4.07
N PHE A 127 -23.48 26.53 -3.82
CA PHE A 127 -24.20 25.26 -3.66
C PHE A 127 -23.65 24.48 -2.47
N ASN A 128 -24.51 23.71 -1.82
CA ASN A 128 -24.14 22.77 -0.77
C ASN A 128 -24.33 21.34 -1.29
N ALA A 129 -23.26 20.58 -1.43
CA ALA A 129 -23.29 19.19 -1.87
C ALA A 129 -22.98 18.26 -0.70
N VAL A 130 -23.97 17.44 -0.31
CA VAL A 130 -23.75 16.37 0.66
C VAL A 130 -23.19 15.15 -0.07
N LEU A 131 -22.05 14.65 0.39
CA LEU A 131 -21.43 13.44 -0.16
C LEU A 131 -21.79 12.22 0.68
N ASN A 132 -22.16 11.13 0.01
CA ASN A 132 -22.36 9.83 0.62
C ASN A 132 -21.51 8.77 -0.09
N PHE A 133 -20.46 8.32 0.59
CA PHE A 133 -19.58 7.27 0.09
C PHE A 133 -20.16 5.90 0.41
N GLN A 134 -20.41 5.12 -0.63
CA GLN A 134 -21.06 3.82 -0.52
C GLN A 134 -20.03 2.70 -0.46
N ASN A 135 -20.38 1.60 0.23
CA ASN A 135 -19.53 0.42 0.45
C ASN A 135 -19.03 -0.27 -0.84
N ASN A 136 -19.63 0.03 -1.99
CA ASN A 136 -19.30 -0.47 -3.31
C ASN A 136 -18.33 0.46 -4.08
N TRP A 137 -17.65 1.38 -3.37
CA TRP A 137 -16.69 2.34 -3.92
C TRP A 137 -17.29 3.43 -4.83
N THR A 138 -18.59 3.70 -4.74
CA THR A 138 -19.21 4.85 -5.43
C THR A 138 -19.54 5.96 -4.47
N ILE A 139 -19.44 7.21 -4.94
CA ILE A 139 -19.96 8.36 -4.23
C ILE A 139 -21.27 8.78 -4.87
N THR A 140 -22.28 9.00 -4.03
CA THR A 140 -23.53 9.68 -4.41
C THR A 140 -23.53 11.06 -3.81
N THR A 141 -24.10 12.01 -4.53
CA THR A 141 -24.14 13.42 -4.12
C THR A 141 -25.59 13.89 -4.11
N ASN A 142 -25.90 14.80 -3.19
CA ASN A 142 -27.16 15.52 -3.17
C ASN A 142 -26.87 17.00 -3.02
N THR A 143 -26.99 17.73 -4.13
CA THR A 143 -26.67 19.14 -4.19
C THR A 143 -27.92 19.99 -3.98
N LYS A 144 -27.81 21.00 -3.11
CA LYS A 144 -28.85 22.00 -2.85
C LYS A 144 -28.35 23.40 -3.18
N PRO A 145 -29.23 24.29 -3.66
CA PRO A 145 -28.86 25.69 -3.86
C PRO A 145 -28.51 26.32 -2.51
N ASN A 146 -27.48 27.17 -2.51
CA ASN A 146 -27.06 27.98 -1.36
C ASN A 146 -27.03 29.47 -1.72
N GLY A 147 -27.95 29.90 -2.57
CA GLY A 147 -28.07 31.27 -3.03
C GLY A 147 -26.94 31.72 -3.95
N PHE A 148 -26.93 33.00 -4.28
CA PHE A 148 -25.90 33.63 -5.09
C PHE A 148 -25.66 35.04 -4.59
N ARG A 149 -24.53 35.62 -4.99
CA ARG A 149 -24.22 37.03 -4.77
C ARG A 149 -23.89 37.73 -6.08
N TRP A 150 -24.40 38.94 -6.22
CA TRP A 150 -24.06 39.81 -7.33
C TRP A 150 -22.62 40.33 -7.18
N VAL A 151 -21.83 40.17 -8.23
CA VAL A 151 -20.58 40.93 -8.41
C VAL A 151 -20.93 42.22 -9.17
N THR A 152 -21.69 42.08 -10.26
CA THR A 152 -22.24 43.19 -11.05
C THR A 152 -23.72 42.92 -11.31
N LYS A 153 -24.60 43.87 -11.01
CA LYS A 153 -26.06 43.71 -11.18
C LYS A 153 -26.48 43.94 -12.65
N PRO A 154 -27.53 43.25 -13.13
CA PRO A 154 -28.02 43.41 -14.49
C PRO A 154 -28.84 44.69 -14.66
N VAL A 155 -28.58 45.41 -15.74
CA VAL A 155 -29.18 46.70 -16.09
C VAL A 155 -29.35 46.75 -17.60
N LEU A 156 -30.51 47.21 -18.05
CA LEU A 156 -30.72 47.59 -19.45
C LEU A 156 -30.27 49.03 -19.65
N ASP A 157 -29.33 49.24 -20.56
CA ASP A 157 -28.71 50.54 -20.81
C ASP A 157 -29.27 51.16 -22.10
N TYR A 158 -30.11 52.19 -21.95
CA TYR A 158 -30.65 52.99 -23.05
C TYR A 158 -29.92 54.34 -23.17
N GLY A 159 -28.64 54.39 -22.77
CA GLY A 159 -27.81 55.59 -22.76
C GLY A 159 -28.14 56.49 -21.56
N ARG A 160 -29.12 57.38 -21.71
CA ARG A 160 -29.50 58.34 -20.64
C ARG A 160 -30.32 57.68 -19.52
N ILE A 161 -30.94 56.54 -19.80
CA ILE A 161 -31.81 55.82 -18.87
C ILE A 161 -31.24 54.42 -18.65
N LYS A 162 -31.03 54.07 -17.38
CA LYS A 162 -30.56 52.75 -16.95
C LYS A 162 -31.62 52.09 -16.12
N ILE A 163 -32.19 51.00 -16.63
CA ILE A 163 -33.30 50.30 -15.99
C ILE A 163 -32.76 49.05 -15.29
N PRO A 164 -32.78 48.98 -13.95
CA PRO A 164 -32.34 47.79 -13.23
C PRO A 164 -33.35 46.66 -13.45
N ILE A 165 -32.86 45.50 -13.90
CA ILE A 165 -33.69 44.29 -14.12
C ILE A 165 -33.33 43.19 -13.14
N THR A 166 -32.74 43.54 -12.00
CA THR A 166 -32.20 42.61 -11.00
C THR A 166 -33.24 41.59 -10.55
N SER A 167 -34.46 42.01 -10.20
CA SER A 167 -35.51 41.10 -9.71
C SER A 167 -36.00 40.09 -10.76
N LEU A 168 -36.02 40.48 -12.05
CA LEU A 168 -36.40 39.58 -13.14
C LEU A 168 -35.34 38.49 -13.34
N VAL A 169 -34.07 38.90 -13.36
CA VAL A 169 -32.95 37.98 -13.52
C VAL A 169 -32.80 37.08 -12.29
N GLU A 170 -32.98 37.63 -11.08
CA GLU A 170 -32.93 36.89 -9.81
C GLU A 170 -33.89 35.68 -9.80
N LYS A 171 -35.15 35.87 -10.22
CA LYS A 171 -36.10 34.76 -10.34
C LYS A 171 -35.56 33.65 -11.26
N SER A 172 -35.03 34.03 -12.42
CA SER A 172 -34.45 33.07 -13.36
C SER A 172 -33.21 32.37 -12.78
N LEU A 173 -32.31 33.10 -12.09
CA LEU A 173 -31.13 32.51 -11.48
C LEU A 173 -31.49 31.50 -10.38
N VAL A 174 -32.52 31.76 -9.56
CA VAL A 174 -33.00 30.80 -8.55
C VAL A 174 -33.50 29.51 -9.23
N GLU A 175 -34.28 29.63 -10.31
CA GLU A 175 -34.75 28.46 -11.07
C GLU A 175 -33.58 27.69 -11.71
N GLN A 176 -32.59 28.40 -12.25
CA GLN A 176 -31.40 27.79 -12.86
C GLN A 176 -30.49 27.14 -11.82
N GLN A 177 -30.35 27.69 -10.61
CA GLN A 177 -29.61 27.05 -9.53
C GLN A 177 -30.18 25.66 -9.22
N GLN A 178 -31.50 25.51 -9.18
CA GLN A 178 -32.12 24.21 -8.93
C GLN A 178 -31.82 23.21 -10.05
N LYS A 179 -31.74 23.66 -11.31
CA LYS A 179 -31.33 22.83 -12.44
C LYS A 179 -29.84 22.47 -12.36
N PHE A 180 -28.99 23.43 -12.02
CA PHE A 180 -27.55 23.21 -11.85
C PHE A 180 -27.24 22.20 -10.76
N CYS A 181 -28.03 22.12 -9.68
CA CYS A 181 -27.87 21.08 -8.67
C CYS A 181 -27.87 19.67 -9.29
N LYS A 182 -28.84 19.38 -10.19
CA LYS A 182 -28.92 18.09 -10.89
C LYS A 182 -27.74 17.86 -11.82
N THR A 183 -27.28 18.92 -12.50
CA THR A 183 -26.10 18.84 -13.37
C THR A 183 -24.83 18.56 -12.55
N ILE A 184 -24.64 19.25 -11.42
CA ILE A 184 -23.53 19.01 -10.49
C ILE A 184 -23.56 17.55 -10.03
N ASP A 185 -24.71 17.06 -9.59
CA ASP A 185 -24.83 15.68 -9.11
C ASP A 185 -24.54 14.64 -10.21
N SER A 186 -25.01 14.86 -11.44
CA SER A 186 -24.74 13.98 -12.58
C SER A 186 -23.26 13.96 -12.99
N GLN A 187 -22.63 15.14 -13.04
CA GLN A 187 -21.21 15.26 -13.35
C GLN A 187 -20.36 14.63 -12.24
N MET A 188 -20.68 14.91 -10.97
CA MET A 188 -20.00 14.28 -9.83
C MET A 188 -20.16 12.76 -9.84
N ALA A 189 -21.35 12.23 -10.10
CA ALA A 189 -21.58 10.78 -10.17
C ALA A 189 -20.74 10.10 -11.27
N THR A 190 -20.50 10.79 -12.39
CA THR A 190 -19.69 10.27 -13.51
C THR A 190 -18.20 10.25 -13.15
N GLN A 191 -17.71 11.28 -12.46
CA GLN A 191 -16.29 11.45 -12.14
C GLN A 191 -15.87 10.76 -10.83
N LEU A 192 -16.77 10.63 -9.85
CA LEU A 192 -16.50 10.09 -8.51
C LEU A 192 -16.83 8.60 -8.39
N ASN A 193 -16.46 7.82 -9.40
CA ASN A 193 -16.60 6.36 -9.40
C ASN A 193 -15.24 5.70 -9.11
N PHE A 194 -15.03 5.30 -7.86
CA PHE A 194 -13.75 4.75 -7.41
C PHE A 194 -13.62 3.23 -7.59
N LYS A 195 -14.61 2.56 -8.19
CA LYS A 195 -14.58 1.10 -8.39
C LYS A 195 -13.34 0.64 -9.15
N GLN A 196 -13.01 1.32 -10.25
CA GLN A 196 -11.85 0.95 -11.06
C GLN A 196 -10.54 1.15 -10.30
N TYR A 197 -10.41 2.25 -9.55
CA TYR A 197 -9.25 2.50 -8.71
C TYR A 197 -9.12 1.47 -7.58
N ALA A 198 -10.23 1.04 -6.97
CA ALA A 198 -10.23 -0.02 -5.97
C ALA A 198 -9.77 -1.36 -6.57
N VAL A 199 -10.21 -1.71 -7.79
CA VAL A 199 -9.75 -2.91 -8.51
C VAL A 199 -8.26 -2.84 -8.82
N MET A 200 -7.79 -1.71 -9.35
CA MET A 200 -6.37 -1.50 -9.64
C MET A 200 -5.52 -1.61 -8.38
N ALA A 201 -5.90 -0.91 -7.31
CA ALA A 201 -5.20 -0.94 -6.03
C ALA A 201 -5.17 -2.36 -5.45
N TRP A 202 -6.28 -3.09 -5.47
CA TRP A 202 -6.34 -4.47 -4.99
C TRP A 202 -5.41 -5.40 -5.77
N ASN A 203 -5.40 -5.28 -7.10
CA ASN A 203 -4.56 -6.11 -7.97
C ASN A 203 -3.07 -5.83 -7.77
N VAL A 204 -2.69 -4.55 -7.63
CA VAL A 204 -1.29 -4.16 -7.33
C VAL A 204 -0.90 -4.64 -5.94
N PHE A 205 -1.74 -4.40 -4.94
CA PHE A 205 -1.46 -4.76 -3.56
C PHE A 205 -1.39 -6.29 -3.33
N SER A 206 -2.03 -7.07 -4.21
CA SER A 206 -1.94 -8.54 -4.21
C SER A 206 -0.74 -9.09 -5.01
N GLN A 207 0.05 -8.25 -5.68
CA GLN A 207 1.27 -8.70 -6.35
C GLN A 207 2.38 -8.97 -5.33
N PRO A 208 3.22 -10.01 -5.53
CA PRO A 208 4.38 -10.21 -4.69
C PRO A 208 5.40 -9.08 -4.81
N PHE A 209 5.83 -8.54 -3.66
CA PHE A 209 6.83 -7.48 -3.54
C PHE A 209 8.17 -8.07 -3.13
N ASN A 210 9.26 -7.62 -3.75
CA ASN A 210 10.60 -7.96 -3.27
C ASN A 210 10.89 -7.10 -2.04
N ILE A 211 11.18 -7.74 -0.90
CA ILE A 211 11.50 -7.06 0.36
C ILE A 211 12.98 -7.15 0.73
N SER A 212 13.73 -8.02 0.05
CA SER A 212 15.19 -8.05 0.11
C SER A 212 15.75 -8.68 -1.16
N GLU A 213 16.53 -7.89 -1.89
CA GLU A 213 17.21 -8.38 -3.10
C GLU A 213 18.38 -9.29 -2.74
N GLU A 214 19.15 -8.92 -1.72
CA GLU A 214 20.30 -9.67 -1.19
C GLU A 214 19.92 -11.10 -0.83
N TYR A 215 18.80 -11.26 -0.11
CA TYR A 215 18.31 -12.56 0.36
C TYR A 215 17.22 -13.15 -0.55
N LYS A 216 16.97 -12.56 -1.72
CA LYS A 216 15.92 -12.96 -2.67
C LYS A 216 14.57 -13.22 -1.97
N THR A 217 14.18 -12.35 -1.06
CA THR A 217 13.00 -12.53 -0.22
C THR A 217 11.83 -11.73 -0.79
N TRP A 218 10.70 -12.42 -0.93
CA TRP A 218 9.46 -11.90 -1.48
C TRP A 218 8.35 -11.92 -0.43
N LEU A 219 7.52 -10.89 -0.42
CA LEU A 219 6.32 -10.79 0.39
C LEU A 219 5.10 -10.86 -0.53
N LYS A 220 4.20 -11.79 -0.25
CA LYS A 220 2.87 -11.85 -0.83
C LYS A 220 1.87 -11.42 0.24
N VAL A 221 1.03 -10.45 -0.11
CA VAL A 221 -0.04 -9.97 0.76
C VAL A 221 -1.38 -10.34 0.12
N SER A 222 -2.26 -10.93 0.92
CA SER A 222 -3.61 -11.34 0.51
C SER A 222 -4.63 -10.58 1.35
N PRO A 223 -5.26 -9.53 0.79
CA PRO A 223 -6.29 -8.78 1.51
C PRO A 223 -7.52 -9.63 1.77
N VAL A 224 -8.13 -9.41 2.94
CA VAL A 224 -9.32 -10.13 3.40
C VAL A 224 -10.51 -9.18 3.49
N LYS A 225 -10.32 -8.05 4.17
CA LYS A 225 -11.38 -7.09 4.45
C LYS A 225 -10.84 -5.68 4.41
N VAL A 226 -11.65 -4.75 3.90
CA VAL A 226 -11.39 -3.31 3.98
C VAL A 226 -12.42 -2.67 4.91
N ASN A 227 -11.92 -1.85 5.82
CA ASN A 227 -12.70 -1.02 6.72
C ASN A 227 -12.35 0.45 6.45
N ILE A 228 -13.33 1.34 6.51
CA ILE A 228 -13.15 2.78 6.29
C ILE A 228 -13.84 3.54 7.41
N THR A 229 -13.21 4.60 7.91
CA THR A 229 -13.88 5.51 8.85
C THR A 229 -14.74 6.54 8.11
N PRO A 230 -15.81 7.07 8.72
CA PRO A 230 -16.57 8.15 8.12
C PRO A 230 -15.69 9.30 7.62
N LEU A 231 -16.05 9.89 6.48
CA LEU A 231 -15.35 11.03 5.90
C LEU A 231 -15.45 12.23 6.86
N LYS A 232 -14.31 12.85 7.16
CA LYS A 232 -14.21 14.08 7.95
C LYS A 232 -13.88 15.23 7.02
N PHE A 233 -14.66 16.29 7.08
CA PHE A 233 -14.54 17.45 6.20
C PHE A 233 -13.91 18.59 6.96
N TYR A 234 -12.84 19.13 6.40
CA TYR A 234 -12.19 20.36 6.83
C TYR A 234 -12.27 21.39 5.70
N ALA A 235 -12.01 22.65 6.02
CA ALA A 235 -12.14 23.75 5.05
C ALA A 235 -11.38 23.48 3.74
N ASN A 236 -10.21 22.83 3.80
CA ASN A 236 -9.31 22.62 2.66
C ASN A 236 -9.11 21.14 2.27
N GLN A 237 -9.59 20.16 3.04
CA GLN A 237 -9.35 18.74 2.78
C GLN A 237 -10.44 17.83 3.35
N ILE A 238 -10.52 16.62 2.81
CA ILE A 238 -11.33 15.52 3.35
C ILE A 238 -10.37 14.46 3.89
N ASP A 239 -10.60 14.05 5.13
CA ASP A 239 -9.82 12.99 5.76
C ASP A 239 -10.67 11.73 5.99
N THR A 240 -10.02 10.58 5.86
CA THR A 240 -10.56 9.29 6.30
C THR A 240 -9.41 8.36 6.65
N ASN A 241 -9.70 7.24 7.30
CA ASN A 241 -8.74 6.18 7.54
C ASN A 241 -9.22 4.92 6.83
N ILE A 242 -8.31 4.26 6.10
CA ILE A 242 -8.51 2.94 5.50
C ILE A 242 -7.78 1.92 6.36
N GLY A 243 -8.50 0.88 6.79
CA GLY A 243 -7.97 -0.29 7.49
C GLY A 243 -8.11 -1.51 6.59
N ILE A 244 -7.05 -2.28 6.43
CA ILE A 244 -7.04 -3.48 5.59
C ILE A 244 -6.56 -4.64 6.45
N ASP A 245 -7.44 -5.61 6.65
CA ASP A 245 -7.07 -6.89 7.25
C ASP A 245 -6.49 -7.76 6.15
N VAL A 246 -5.28 -8.24 6.36
CA VAL A 246 -4.53 -9.00 5.36
C VAL A 246 -3.95 -10.25 5.95
N PHE A 247 -3.64 -11.20 5.07
CA PHE A 247 -2.70 -12.24 5.37
C PHE A 247 -1.39 -11.98 4.64
N SER A 248 -0.28 -12.19 5.34
CA SER A 248 1.06 -12.06 4.80
C SER A 248 1.74 -13.42 4.73
N GLU A 249 2.43 -13.65 3.62
CA GLU A 249 3.22 -14.84 3.35
C GLU A 249 4.58 -14.38 2.80
N THR A 250 5.66 -14.88 3.36
CA THR A 250 7.00 -14.61 2.84
C THR A 250 7.44 -15.78 1.97
N PHE A 251 8.38 -15.56 1.06
CA PHE A 251 8.97 -16.60 0.21
C PHE A 251 10.44 -16.25 0.01
N THR A 252 11.32 -17.25 0.03
CA THR A 252 12.75 -17.06 -0.21
C THR A 252 13.15 -17.74 -1.51
N GLY A 253 13.97 -17.08 -2.32
CA GLY A 253 14.41 -17.56 -3.62
C GLY A 253 13.50 -17.07 -4.75
N ASN A 254 12.74 -17.99 -5.34
CA ASN A 254 11.92 -17.67 -6.51
C ASN A 254 10.75 -16.76 -6.14
N LYS A 255 10.42 -15.83 -7.04
CA LYS A 255 9.23 -14.99 -6.90
C LYS A 255 7.99 -15.89 -6.85
N PRO A 256 7.13 -15.79 -5.82
CA PRO A 256 5.92 -16.60 -5.75
C PRO A 256 4.95 -16.21 -6.87
N GLY A 257 4.05 -17.13 -7.23
CA GLY A 257 3.02 -16.87 -8.23
C GLY A 257 2.11 -15.71 -7.82
N SER A 258 1.86 -14.81 -8.77
CA SER A 258 0.92 -13.70 -8.59
C SER A 258 -0.50 -14.20 -8.36
N ALA A 259 -1.27 -13.47 -7.54
CA ALA A 259 -2.70 -13.71 -7.44
C ALA A 259 -3.38 -13.41 -8.79
N PRO A 260 -4.43 -14.17 -9.18
CA PRO A 260 -5.24 -13.84 -10.35
C PRO A 260 -5.80 -12.43 -10.23
N ALA A 261 -5.74 -11.66 -11.31
CA ALA A 261 -6.31 -10.32 -11.33
C ALA A 261 -7.83 -10.40 -11.15
N ILE A 262 -8.36 -9.63 -10.20
CA ILE A 262 -9.79 -9.47 -9.98
C ILE A 262 -10.36 -8.43 -10.96
N LYS A 263 -11.64 -8.62 -11.33
CA LYS A 263 -12.40 -7.66 -12.15
C LYS A 263 -13.29 -6.73 -11.33
N SER A 264 -13.52 -7.05 -10.05
CA SER A 264 -14.33 -6.27 -9.12
C SER A 264 -13.73 -6.34 -7.72
N ALA A 265 -13.53 -5.18 -7.10
CA ALA A 265 -13.01 -5.09 -5.74
C ALA A 265 -14.12 -5.48 -4.73
N PRO A 266 -13.77 -6.19 -3.65
CA PRO A 266 -14.68 -6.38 -2.53
C PRO A 266 -15.14 -5.05 -1.95
N GLY A 267 -16.39 -4.98 -1.50
CA GLY A 267 -16.87 -3.80 -0.79
C GLY A 267 -16.18 -3.61 0.56
N PHE A 268 -16.18 -2.38 1.05
CA PHE A 268 -15.63 -2.05 2.37
C PHE A 268 -16.72 -1.95 3.44
N THR A 269 -16.34 -1.96 4.72
CA THR A 269 -17.26 -1.74 5.85
C THR A 269 -16.95 -0.42 6.53
N PHE A 270 -17.98 0.36 6.90
CA PHE A 270 -17.78 1.53 7.74
C PHE A 270 -17.59 1.14 9.20
N ILE A 271 -16.54 1.67 9.84
CA ILE A 271 -16.35 1.56 11.28
C ILE A 271 -16.03 2.92 11.89
N PRO A 272 -16.49 3.25 13.11
CA PRO A 272 -16.32 4.60 13.66
C PRO A 272 -14.86 5.01 13.86
N THR A 273 -14.02 4.06 14.25
CA THR A 273 -12.61 4.27 14.57
C THR A 273 -11.79 3.07 14.14
N LEU A 274 -10.58 3.33 13.63
CA LEU A 274 -9.56 2.33 13.37
C LEU A 274 -8.46 2.44 14.42
N GLY A 275 -7.85 1.31 14.79
CA GLY A 275 -6.63 1.32 15.60
C GLY A 275 -5.52 2.03 14.83
N ASN A 276 -4.74 2.86 15.51
CA ASN A 276 -3.72 3.69 14.84
C ASN A 276 -2.40 2.94 14.56
N GLN A 277 -2.47 1.64 14.26
CA GLN A 277 -1.29 0.78 14.18
C GLN A 277 -1.27 0.04 12.85
N PHE A 278 -0.31 0.37 12.00
CA PHE A 278 0.13 -0.52 10.95
C PHE A 278 0.95 -1.62 11.61
N LEU A 279 0.46 -2.86 11.54
CA LEU A 279 1.17 -4.05 11.99
C LEU A 279 1.19 -5.07 10.86
N LEU A 280 2.37 -5.27 10.29
CA LEU A 280 2.63 -6.31 9.31
C LEU A 280 3.57 -7.33 9.93
N GLN A 281 3.10 -8.57 10.03
CA GLN A 281 3.91 -9.69 10.47
C GLN A 281 4.42 -10.46 9.25
N THR A 282 5.72 -10.66 9.14
CA THR A 282 6.33 -11.46 8.07
C THR A 282 7.12 -12.62 8.68
N THR A 283 7.66 -13.51 7.85
CA THR A 283 8.46 -14.64 8.34
C THR A 283 9.78 -14.73 7.59
N ALA A 284 10.91 -14.79 8.30
CA ALA A 284 12.21 -15.12 7.72
C ALA A 284 12.60 -16.54 8.12
N ASN A 285 13.14 -17.31 7.18
CA ASN A 285 13.47 -18.70 7.40
C ASN A 285 14.95 -18.95 7.15
N ILE A 286 15.57 -19.64 8.09
CA ILE A 286 16.97 -20.01 8.07
C ILE A 286 17.00 -21.53 8.06
N PRO A 287 17.12 -22.16 6.88
CA PRO A 287 17.30 -23.60 6.77
C PRO A 287 18.47 -24.08 7.63
N PHE A 288 18.40 -25.28 8.17
CA PHE A 288 19.51 -25.81 9.00
C PHE A 288 20.82 -25.96 8.22
N THR A 289 20.75 -26.15 6.91
CA THR A 289 21.92 -26.10 6.02
C THR A 289 22.59 -24.73 6.06
N GLU A 290 21.80 -23.66 6.01
CA GLU A 290 22.31 -22.29 6.06
C GLU A 290 22.78 -21.92 7.47
N ALA A 291 22.05 -22.31 8.52
CA ALA A 291 22.51 -22.15 9.90
C ALA A 291 23.85 -22.87 10.14
N THR A 292 24.04 -24.04 9.53
CA THR A 292 25.30 -24.79 9.54
C THR A 292 26.41 -24.02 8.80
N ASN A 293 26.13 -23.44 7.64
CA ASN A 293 27.10 -22.62 6.89
C ASN A 293 27.51 -21.37 7.69
N ILE A 294 26.56 -20.67 8.29
CA ILE A 294 26.82 -19.51 9.17
C ILE A 294 27.72 -19.92 10.33
N ALA A 295 27.40 -21.03 11.01
CA ALA A 295 28.20 -21.52 12.12
C ALA A 295 29.61 -21.93 11.69
N ARG A 296 29.76 -22.61 10.54
CA ARG A 296 31.07 -22.95 9.97
C ARG A 296 31.88 -21.69 9.65
N ASN A 297 31.30 -20.70 8.98
CA ASN A 297 31.99 -19.45 8.68
C ASN A 297 32.46 -18.73 9.96
N MET A 298 31.68 -18.82 11.04
CA MET A 298 32.02 -18.16 12.31
C MET A 298 33.10 -18.91 13.10
N PHE A 299 33.24 -20.23 12.98
CA PHE A 299 33.95 -21.03 13.98
C PHE A 299 34.88 -22.11 13.42
N LEU A 300 34.67 -22.55 12.17
CA LEU A 300 35.48 -23.60 11.55
C LEU A 300 36.94 -23.17 11.45
N ASN A 301 37.86 -24.07 11.78
CA ASN A 301 39.31 -23.84 11.83
C ASN A 301 39.78 -22.73 12.78
N LYS A 302 38.90 -22.16 13.61
CA LYS A 302 39.33 -21.23 14.66
C LYS A 302 39.96 -22.01 15.81
N GLU A 303 41.05 -21.45 16.32
CA GLU A 303 41.77 -21.95 17.49
C GLU A 303 41.40 -21.12 18.72
N TYR A 304 41.17 -21.81 19.83
CA TYR A 304 40.83 -21.21 21.11
C TYR A 304 41.86 -21.66 22.16
N ASP A 305 42.45 -20.70 22.87
CA ASP A 305 43.33 -21.00 23.99
C ASP A 305 42.51 -21.55 25.17
N VAL A 306 42.90 -22.74 25.61
CA VAL A 306 42.40 -23.38 26.82
C VAL A 306 43.60 -23.78 27.67
N ARG A 307 43.92 -22.95 28.66
CA ARG A 307 44.99 -23.19 29.66
C ARG A 307 46.38 -23.32 29.02
N GLY A 308 46.70 -22.49 28.03
CA GLY A 308 47.99 -22.53 27.33
C GLY A 308 48.12 -23.71 26.35
N SER A 309 47.00 -24.30 25.96
CA SER A 309 46.90 -25.29 24.88
C SER A 309 45.80 -24.88 23.90
N SER A 310 45.88 -25.32 22.65
CA SER A 310 44.90 -24.93 21.61
C SER A 310 43.82 -26.01 21.42
N VAL A 311 42.57 -25.57 21.32
CA VAL A 311 41.43 -26.37 20.84
C VAL A 311 40.98 -25.80 19.51
N LYS A 312 40.91 -26.65 18.48
CA LYS A 312 40.48 -26.25 17.14
C LYS A 312 39.17 -26.94 16.77
N ILE A 313 38.29 -26.21 16.08
CA ILE A 313 37.02 -26.76 15.60
C ILE A 313 37.19 -27.29 14.17
N LYS A 314 36.94 -28.58 13.95
CA LYS A 314 37.10 -29.26 12.65
C LYS A 314 35.82 -29.37 11.83
N ASP A 315 34.68 -29.47 12.49
CA ASP A 315 33.38 -29.46 11.82
C ASP A 315 32.32 -28.93 12.78
N ILE A 316 31.26 -28.37 12.20
CA ILE A 316 30.07 -27.93 12.91
C ILE A 316 28.85 -28.31 12.11
N LYS A 317 27.83 -28.81 12.81
CA LYS A 317 26.51 -29.10 12.27
C LYS A 317 25.42 -28.51 13.15
N VAL A 318 24.45 -27.85 12.52
CA VAL A 318 23.27 -27.29 13.19
C VAL A 318 22.03 -28.01 12.70
N TYR A 319 21.15 -28.43 13.62
CA TYR A 319 19.89 -29.08 13.29
C TYR A 319 18.86 -28.89 14.42
N GLY A 320 17.59 -29.19 14.15
CA GLY A 320 16.51 -29.09 15.13
C GLY A 320 16.18 -30.42 15.77
N VAL A 321 15.87 -30.40 17.07
CA VAL A 321 15.25 -31.51 17.81
C VAL A 321 14.17 -30.92 18.71
N ASP A 322 12.92 -31.31 18.48
CA ASP A 322 11.74 -30.75 19.15
C ASP A 322 11.71 -29.20 19.04
N ASP A 323 11.75 -28.51 20.18
CA ASP A 323 11.77 -27.05 20.33
C ASP A 323 13.18 -26.46 20.48
N LYS A 324 14.23 -27.27 20.25
CA LYS A 324 15.63 -26.89 20.44
C LYS A 324 16.45 -26.95 19.18
N VAL A 325 17.35 -25.99 19.07
CA VAL A 325 18.48 -26.05 18.14
C VAL A 325 19.58 -26.88 18.80
N MET A 326 20.11 -27.83 18.05
CA MET A 326 21.28 -28.63 18.37
C MET A 326 22.46 -28.15 17.54
N ILE A 327 23.60 -27.95 18.19
CA ILE A 327 24.88 -27.67 17.55
C ILE A 327 25.84 -28.79 17.95
N GLU A 328 26.31 -29.53 16.95
CA GLU A 328 27.37 -30.52 17.09
C GLU A 328 28.67 -29.90 16.58
N ALA A 329 29.70 -29.84 17.40
CA ALA A 329 31.02 -29.35 17.01
C ALA A 329 32.08 -30.43 17.25
N GLU A 330 32.85 -30.76 16.22
CA GLU A 330 33.99 -31.66 16.31
C GLU A 330 35.24 -30.85 16.65
N THR A 331 35.96 -31.30 17.69
CA THR A 331 37.10 -30.58 18.27
C THR A 331 38.36 -31.42 18.19
N GLU A 332 39.50 -30.77 17.93
CA GLU A 332 40.83 -31.35 17.93
C GLU A 332 41.83 -30.56 18.78
N GLY A 333 42.97 -31.18 19.08
CA GLY A 333 44.02 -30.59 19.92
C GLY A 333 43.86 -30.98 21.39
N TYR A 334 43.91 -29.98 22.29
CA TYR A 334 43.84 -30.21 23.72
C TYR A 334 42.55 -30.90 24.17
N VAL A 335 41.43 -30.61 23.49
CA VAL A 335 40.15 -31.30 23.66
C VAL A 335 39.84 -32.01 22.34
N ASN A 336 39.94 -33.34 22.35
CA ASN A 336 39.62 -34.17 21.19
C ASN A 336 38.31 -34.92 21.45
N GLY A 337 37.28 -34.62 20.66
CA GLY A 337 35.94 -35.18 20.83
C GLY A 337 34.84 -34.37 20.16
N LYS A 338 33.60 -34.69 20.52
CA LYS A 338 32.39 -34.03 20.01
C LYS A 338 31.66 -33.28 21.12
N ALA A 339 31.53 -31.97 20.94
CA ALA A 339 30.73 -31.10 21.79
C ALA A 339 29.30 -31.03 21.25
N PHE A 340 28.34 -31.16 22.15
CA PHE A 340 26.90 -31.07 21.88
C PHE A 340 26.34 -29.90 22.68
N ILE A 341 25.82 -28.92 21.97
CA ILE A 341 25.13 -27.76 22.54
C ILE A 341 23.66 -27.88 22.13
N SER A 342 22.75 -27.64 23.07
CA SER A 342 21.33 -27.57 22.80
C SER A 342 20.74 -26.35 23.48
N GLY A 343 19.78 -25.68 22.84
CA GLY A 343 19.11 -24.53 23.45
C GLY A 343 17.86 -24.12 22.67
N ILE A 344 17.02 -23.32 23.30
CA ILE A 344 15.80 -22.76 22.69
C ILE A 344 16.20 -21.42 22.05
N PRO A 345 16.05 -21.26 20.72
CA PRO A 345 16.42 -20.01 20.07
C PRO A 345 15.43 -18.90 20.45
N VAL A 346 15.95 -17.76 20.89
CA VAL A 346 15.17 -16.58 21.29
C VAL A 346 15.81 -15.32 20.72
N TYR A 347 15.00 -14.31 20.41
CA TYR A 347 15.51 -13.02 19.99
C TYR A 347 15.86 -12.17 21.22
N ASP A 348 17.13 -11.74 21.31
CA ASP A 348 17.60 -10.80 22.31
C ASP A 348 17.59 -9.39 21.69
N GLU A 349 16.63 -8.57 22.10
CA GLU A 349 16.45 -7.21 21.57
C GLU A 349 17.59 -6.26 21.92
N THR A 350 18.30 -6.51 23.04
CA THR A 350 19.44 -5.69 23.46
C THR A 350 20.66 -6.01 22.62
N LYS A 351 20.92 -7.31 22.39
CA LYS A 351 22.07 -7.77 21.60
C LYS A 351 21.82 -7.74 20.09
N LYS A 352 20.56 -7.61 19.65
CA LYS A 352 20.16 -7.64 18.24
C LYS A 352 20.63 -8.92 17.54
N LYS A 353 20.40 -10.04 18.23
CA LYS A 353 20.80 -11.39 17.83
C LYS A 353 19.71 -12.39 18.17
N ILE A 354 19.59 -13.45 17.38
CA ILE A 354 18.92 -14.67 17.80
C ILE A 354 19.94 -15.51 18.57
N VAL A 355 19.74 -15.65 19.88
CA VAL A 355 20.62 -16.37 20.81
C VAL A 355 19.98 -17.68 21.27
N LEU A 356 20.76 -18.57 21.87
CA LEU A 356 20.23 -19.74 22.56
C LEU A 356 19.92 -19.38 24.01
N SER A 357 18.80 -19.89 24.51
CA SER A 357 18.41 -19.85 25.92
C SER A 357 18.24 -21.26 26.47
N ASN A 358 18.29 -21.40 27.79
CA ASN A 358 18.24 -22.70 28.46
C ASN A 358 19.30 -23.67 27.91
N THR A 359 20.49 -23.14 27.66
CA THR A 359 21.53 -23.84 26.92
C THR A 359 22.12 -24.97 27.75
N LYS A 360 22.20 -26.17 27.17
CA LYS A 360 22.87 -27.33 27.75
C LYS A 360 24.07 -27.69 26.90
N PHE A 361 25.22 -27.77 27.55
CA PHE A 361 26.47 -28.27 26.97
C PHE A 361 26.76 -29.69 27.44
N ASN A 362 27.27 -30.54 26.55
CA ASN A 362 27.83 -31.87 26.86
C ASN A 362 29.03 -32.15 25.95
N LEU A 363 30.08 -32.80 26.48
CA LEU A 363 31.27 -33.20 25.72
C LEU A 363 31.43 -34.71 25.73
N LYS A 364 31.48 -35.32 24.54
CA LYS A 364 31.89 -36.72 24.36
C LYS A 364 33.36 -36.78 23.96
N THR A 365 34.21 -37.20 24.90
CA THR A 365 35.65 -37.41 24.69
C THR A 365 36.11 -38.71 25.35
N ALA A 366 37.19 -39.31 24.86
CA ALA A 366 37.82 -40.48 25.47
C ALA A 366 38.62 -40.13 26.75
N ASN A 367 39.04 -38.86 26.90
CA ASN A 367 39.88 -38.45 28.01
C ASN A 367 39.06 -38.16 29.29
N ILE A 368 39.31 -38.96 30.34
CA ILE A 368 38.59 -38.88 31.62
C ILE A 368 38.80 -37.53 32.31
N LEU A 369 40.01 -36.95 32.24
CA LEU A 369 40.32 -35.64 32.84
C LEU A 369 39.52 -34.52 32.16
N GLN A 370 39.35 -34.61 30.84
CA GLN A 370 38.56 -33.65 30.05
C GLN A 370 37.05 -33.75 30.35
N LYS A 371 36.54 -34.95 30.65
CA LYS A 371 35.16 -35.14 31.12
C LYS A 371 34.91 -34.42 32.44
N THR A 372 35.82 -34.55 33.40
CA THR A 372 35.71 -33.92 34.74
C THR A 372 35.88 -32.40 34.66
N ALA A 373 36.83 -31.91 33.86
CA ALA A 373 37.01 -30.47 33.63
C ALA A 373 35.77 -29.83 32.97
N THR A 374 35.14 -30.53 32.02
CA THR A 374 33.89 -30.08 31.40
C THR A 374 32.77 -29.88 32.43
N LEU A 375 32.66 -30.76 33.42
CA LEU A 375 31.63 -30.64 34.46
C LEU A 375 31.81 -29.36 35.29
N LEU A 376 33.05 -28.99 35.60
CA LEU A 376 33.40 -27.79 36.36
C LEU A 376 33.19 -26.49 35.57
N PHE A 377 33.50 -26.48 34.28
CA PHE A 377 33.41 -25.28 33.43
C PHE A 377 32.11 -25.16 32.63
N ARG A 378 31.20 -26.13 32.76
CA ARG A 378 29.94 -26.18 32.02
C ARG A 378 29.16 -24.87 32.08
N GLY A 379 29.03 -24.28 33.27
CA GLY A 379 28.31 -23.02 33.47
C GLY A 379 28.96 -21.84 32.73
N ARG A 380 30.29 -21.76 32.74
CA ARG A 380 31.03 -20.68 32.04
C ARG A 380 30.93 -20.82 30.52
N ILE A 381 31.01 -22.05 30.00
CA ILE A 381 30.84 -22.34 28.56
C ILE A 381 29.42 -22.00 28.12
N VAL A 382 28.41 -22.43 28.88
CA VAL A 382 27.00 -22.10 28.63
C VAL A 382 26.80 -20.59 28.59
N LYS A 383 27.27 -19.87 29.61
CA LYS A 383 27.15 -18.41 29.67
C LYS A 383 27.81 -17.71 28.48
N MET A 384 29.02 -18.13 28.10
CA MET A 384 29.71 -17.62 26.91
C MET A 384 28.87 -17.83 25.65
N ILE A 385 28.26 -19.02 25.48
CA ILE A 385 27.42 -19.31 24.31
C ILE A 385 26.18 -18.41 24.26
N GLU A 386 25.51 -18.19 25.40
CA GLU A 386 24.31 -17.37 25.49
C GLU A 386 24.59 -15.85 25.35
N GLU A 387 25.80 -15.40 25.69
CA GLU A 387 26.18 -13.98 25.67
C GLU A 387 26.86 -13.55 24.37
N GLU A 388 27.81 -14.34 23.88
CA GLU A 388 28.68 -13.96 22.76
C GLU A 388 28.13 -14.41 21.40
N TYR A 389 27.52 -15.60 21.35
CA TYR A 389 27.18 -16.28 20.11
C TYR A 389 25.69 -16.21 19.77
N GLY A 390 25.41 -16.10 18.49
CA GLY A 390 24.05 -15.99 17.96
C GLY A 390 24.05 -15.49 16.52
N ILE A 391 22.88 -15.54 15.89
CA ILE A 391 22.70 -15.04 14.52
C ILE A 391 22.46 -13.53 14.62
N PRO A 392 23.37 -12.67 14.12
CA PRO A 392 23.16 -11.23 14.12
C PRO A 392 22.00 -10.84 13.21
N THR A 393 21.12 -9.96 13.68
CA THR A 393 19.96 -9.49 12.92
C THR A 393 20.00 -8.00 12.63
N GLN A 394 20.89 -7.24 13.24
CA GLN A 394 20.92 -5.78 13.15
C GLN A 394 20.99 -5.26 11.71
N GLU A 395 21.85 -5.84 10.87
CA GLU A 395 22.01 -5.43 9.48
C GLU A 395 20.76 -5.78 8.65
N LEU A 396 20.21 -6.99 8.85
CA LEU A 396 18.96 -7.44 8.23
C LEU A 396 17.78 -6.55 8.61
N GLU A 397 17.68 -6.16 9.88
CA GLU A 397 16.65 -5.25 10.38
C GLU A 397 16.75 -3.88 9.70
N ASN A 398 17.97 -3.34 9.58
CA ASN A 398 18.23 -2.03 8.99
C ASN A 398 17.98 -2.02 7.47
N SER A 399 18.47 -3.02 6.74
CA SER A 399 18.28 -3.12 5.29
C SER A 399 16.80 -3.32 4.94
N SER A 400 16.12 -4.24 5.64
CA SER A 400 14.69 -4.48 5.45
C SER A 400 13.85 -3.24 5.76
N LYS A 401 14.19 -2.53 6.85
CA LYS A 401 13.54 -1.27 7.21
C LYS A 401 13.67 -0.25 6.08
N LYS A 402 14.88 -0.07 5.55
CA LYS A 402 15.15 0.86 4.44
C LYS A 402 14.35 0.49 3.19
N SER A 403 14.38 -0.78 2.77
CA SER A 403 13.64 -1.25 1.59
C SER A 403 12.12 -1.06 1.73
N ILE A 404 11.57 -1.30 2.92
CA ILE A 404 10.14 -1.06 3.18
C ILE A 404 9.81 0.43 3.15
N GLU A 405 10.65 1.29 3.75
CA GLU A 405 10.47 2.74 3.67
C GLU A 405 10.57 3.26 2.24
N GLU A 406 11.52 2.78 1.44
CA GLU A 406 11.62 3.11 0.01
C GLU A 406 10.35 2.70 -0.76
N ALA A 407 9.83 1.50 -0.50
CA ALA A 407 8.56 1.06 -1.08
C ALA A 407 7.39 1.95 -0.67
N PHE A 408 7.28 2.32 0.60
CA PHE A 408 6.22 3.22 1.08
C PHE A 408 6.27 4.63 0.51
N ASN A 409 7.44 5.09 0.08
CA ASN A 409 7.64 6.45 -0.42
C ASN A 409 7.79 6.49 -1.96
N LYS A 410 7.53 5.36 -2.64
CA LYS A 410 7.50 5.29 -4.10
C LYS A 410 6.15 5.73 -4.66
N GLU A 411 6.18 6.47 -5.76
CA GLU A 411 4.98 6.82 -6.52
C GLU A 411 4.61 5.65 -7.44
N TYR A 412 3.59 4.87 -7.05
CA TYR A 412 3.07 3.77 -7.87
C TYR A 412 2.08 4.23 -8.93
N TYR A 413 1.39 5.34 -8.66
CA TYR A 413 0.38 5.93 -9.53
C TYR A 413 0.45 7.45 -9.44
N LYS A 414 0.40 8.12 -10.59
CA LYS A 414 0.31 9.58 -10.65
C LYS A 414 -0.89 10.04 -9.84
N GLY A 415 -0.67 11.04 -8.98
CA GLY A 415 -1.73 11.59 -8.14
C GLY A 415 -1.82 10.96 -6.75
N LEU A 416 -1.26 9.77 -6.53
CA LEU A 416 -1.33 9.04 -5.25
C LEU A 416 0.04 9.00 -4.60
N LYS A 417 0.27 9.91 -3.65
CA LYS A 417 1.50 9.97 -2.89
C LYS A 417 1.36 9.19 -1.58
N MET A 418 2.19 8.18 -1.42
CA MET A 418 2.35 7.47 -0.15
C MET A 418 3.54 8.04 0.60
N ASN A 419 3.38 8.22 1.92
CA ASN A 419 4.47 8.57 2.81
C ASN A 419 4.44 7.66 4.02
N GLY A 420 5.52 6.92 4.24
CA GLY A 420 5.60 5.99 5.35
C GLY A 420 6.93 6.00 6.06
N LYS A 421 6.90 5.60 7.32
CA LYS A 421 8.07 5.46 8.19
C LYS A 421 7.92 4.19 9.02
N VAL A 422 8.97 3.39 9.06
CA VAL A 422 9.03 2.16 9.84
C VAL A 422 9.74 2.48 11.14
N PHE A 423 9.04 2.47 12.26
CA PHE A 423 9.67 2.79 13.55
C PHE A 423 10.17 1.54 14.29
N SER A 424 9.63 0.36 13.99
CA SER A 424 10.10 -0.91 14.53
C SER A 424 10.01 -2.02 13.49
N LEU A 425 11.08 -2.78 13.33
CA LEU A 425 11.10 -4.04 12.60
C LEU A 425 12.00 -4.98 13.39
N LYS A 426 11.43 -6.02 13.98
CA LYS A 426 12.18 -6.96 14.81
C LYS A 426 11.54 -8.35 14.85
N PRO A 427 12.32 -9.42 15.02
CA PRO A 427 11.77 -10.73 15.37
C PRO A 427 10.93 -10.64 16.66
N SER A 428 9.73 -11.19 16.63
CA SER A 428 8.81 -11.29 17.78
C SER A 428 8.72 -12.71 18.33
N LYS A 429 8.84 -13.71 17.46
CA LYS A 429 8.80 -15.12 17.83
C LYS A 429 9.77 -15.93 16.98
N ILE A 430 10.49 -16.85 17.60
CA ILE A 430 11.28 -17.85 16.89
C ILE A 430 10.57 -19.19 16.99
N LEU A 431 10.36 -19.83 15.84
CA LEU A 431 9.73 -21.13 15.70
C LEU A 431 10.75 -22.09 15.09
N LEU A 432 10.67 -23.35 15.48
CA LEU A 432 11.44 -24.41 14.85
C LEU A 432 10.51 -25.32 14.05
N ASN A 433 11.01 -25.76 12.91
CA ASN A 433 10.39 -26.79 12.10
C ASN A 433 11.48 -27.81 11.68
N PRO A 434 11.12 -28.98 11.13
CA PRO A 434 12.10 -30.00 10.75
C PRO A 434 13.19 -29.55 9.77
N TYR A 435 12.97 -28.45 9.05
CA TYR A 435 13.86 -27.95 8.00
C TYR A 435 14.69 -26.73 8.40
N GLY A 436 14.30 -25.99 9.44
CA GLY A 436 15.04 -24.81 9.87
C GLY A 436 14.38 -23.98 10.98
N ILE A 437 14.94 -22.79 11.16
CA ILE A 437 14.53 -21.78 12.12
C ILE A 437 13.66 -20.75 11.40
N THR A 438 12.45 -20.50 11.89
CA THR A 438 11.53 -19.48 11.37
C THR A 438 11.40 -18.33 12.36
N ALA A 439 11.86 -17.14 11.99
CA ALA A 439 11.61 -15.92 12.74
C ALA A 439 10.33 -15.24 12.23
N VAL A 440 9.34 -15.06 13.10
CA VAL A 440 8.23 -14.13 12.86
C VAL A 440 8.74 -12.73 13.14
N ILE A 441 8.61 -11.84 12.17
CA ILE A 441 9.10 -10.46 12.23
C ILE A 441 7.91 -9.53 12.31
N ASP A 442 7.85 -8.72 13.35
CA ASP A 442 6.84 -7.68 13.51
C ASP A 442 7.37 -6.37 12.92
N THR A 443 6.67 -5.87 11.90
CA THR A 443 6.90 -4.54 11.34
C THR A 443 5.80 -3.61 11.82
N LYS A 444 6.20 -2.56 12.53
CA LYS A 444 5.33 -1.45 12.95
C LYS A 444 5.75 -0.17 12.23
N ALA A 445 4.77 0.46 11.59
CA ALA A 445 4.99 1.61 10.74
C ALA A 445 3.87 2.65 10.88
N THR A 446 4.09 3.81 10.28
CA THR A 446 3.04 4.76 9.93
C THR A 446 3.02 4.89 8.42
N LEU A 447 1.84 4.94 7.82
CA LEU A 447 1.68 5.09 6.38
C LEU A 447 0.51 6.04 6.11
N LYS A 448 0.79 7.18 5.46
CA LYS A 448 -0.21 8.17 5.06
C LYS A 448 -0.33 8.18 3.54
N LEU A 449 -1.55 8.16 3.05
CA LEU A 449 -1.88 8.38 1.64
C LEU A 449 -2.36 9.81 1.45
N THR A 450 -1.83 10.52 0.46
CA THR A 450 -2.30 11.85 0.08
C THR A 450 -2.57 11.86 -1.42
N LEU A 451 -3.74 12.36 -1.81
CA LEU A 451 -4.06 12.58 -3.21
C LEU A 451 -3.52 13.96 -3.63
N THR A 452 -2.53 14.03 -4.51
CA THR A 452 -1.89 15.29 -4.97
C THR A 452 -1.36 15.16 -6.39
N GLY A 453 -1.54 16.20 -7.22
CA GLY A 453 -1.04 16.23 -8.60
C GLY A 453 -1.97 15.55 -9.61
N ILE A 454 -3.28 15.58 -9.32
CA ILE A 454 -4.34 15.04 -10.18
C ILE A 454 -4.90 16.09 -11.14
#